data_AF-X0WCA7-F1
#
_entry.id   AF-X0WCA7-F1
#
_cell.length_a   1.000
_cell.length_b   1.000
_cell.length_c   1.000
_cell.angle_alpha   90.00
_cell.angle_beta   90.00
_cell.angle_gamma   90.00
#
_symmetry.space_group_name_H-M   'P 1'
#
loop_
_entity.id
_entity.type
_entity.pdbx_description
1 polymer ?
#
loop_
_entity_poly.entity_id
_entity_poly.type
_entity_poly.pdbx_seq_one_letter_code
_entity_poly.pdbx_strand_id
1 'polypeptide(L)'
;TLPQRIGKYAYYQLGATTLDQLKAAGIIPRKNYSHIANKKPDGLVIYQGRVKAVVEYKQPKDLSSEKDVEKAIGQEIEVAKALCKILIVTDGSKSFWINALNGERIKDGKGNEVRAVFHHLQVQHAAAIESLLDEVDASISKTQSAIRNAHLIDPTPLATRLWQTIWVATGKSPVKCLYNVVELFIFKFLSDLGVLAEDIAFNRIYEKGLSNPEDALEFYAKNSRDRIYRLFPHAPDGTTIINGTIFVTEDGEANITQAFLFQK
;
A
#
# COMPACT_ATOMS: atom_id res chain seq x y z
N THR A 1 -18.74 -4.39 -20.55
CA THR A 1 -17.86 -5.58 -20.64
C THR A 1 -17.66 -6.12 -19.25
N LEU A 2 -17.70 -7.44 -19.05
CA LEU A 2 -17.32 -8.04 -17.76
C LEU A 2 -15.82 -7.83 -17.54
N PRO A 3 -15.38 -7.34 -16.37
CA PRO A 3 -13.96 -7.11 -16.12
C PRO A 3 -13.22 -8.45 -15.97
N GLN A 4 -12.01 -8.50 -16.51
CA GLN A 4 -11.10 -9.63 -16.35
C GLN A 4 -10.27 -9.46 -15.06
N ARG A 5 -9.78 -10.56 -14.50
CA ARG A 5 -8.95 -10.54 -13.28
C ARG A 5 -7.47 -10.59 -13.63
N ILE A 6 -6.70 -9.69 -13.03
CA ILE A 6 -5.24 -9.72 -13.01
C ILE A 6 -4.85 -9.72 -11.53
N GLY A 7 -4.80 -10.92 -10.93
CA GLY A 7 -4.63 -11.02 -9.48
C GLY A 7 -5.78 -10.36 -8.73
N LYS A 8 -5.48 -9.50 -7.75
CA LYS A 8 -6.48 -8.67 -7.05
C LYS A 8 -7.12 -7.57 -7.91
N TYR A 9 -6.51 -7.22 -9.05
CA TYR A 9 -6.97 -6.15 -9.92
C TYR A 9 -8.12 -6.59 -10.84
N ALA A 10 -9.00 -5.65 -11.18
CA ALA A 10 -10.00 -5.77 -12.21
C ALA A 10 -9.57 -4.99 -13.46
N TYR A 11 -9.44 -5.65 -14.60
CA TYR A 11 -9.14 -5.03 -15.88
C TYR A 11 -10.42 -4.86 -16.71
N TYR A 12 -10.72 -3.61 -17.07
CA TYR A 12 -11.84 -3.26 -17.94
C TYR A 12 -11.31 -2.97 -19.33
N GLN A 13 -11.74 -3.75 -20.33
CA GLN A 13 -11.57 -3.42 -21.74
C GLN A 13 -12.75 -2.55 -22.20
N LEU A 14 -12.46 -1.33 -22.65
CA LEU A 14 -13.46 -0.26 -22.75
C LEU A 14 -13.99 -0.01 -24.17
N GLY A 15 -13.23 -0.37 -25.20
CA GLY A 15 -13.61 -0.12 -26.59
C GLY A 15 -13.89 1.36 -26.83
N ALA A 16 -15.08 1.71 -27.34
CA ALA A 16 -15.43 3.09 -27.68
C ALA A 16 -15.98 3.95 -26.51
N THR A 17 -15.83 3.48 -25.26
CA THR A 17 -16.41 4.15 -24.08
C THR A 17 -15.60 5.39 -23.68
N THR A 18 -16.27 6.53 -23.54
CA THR A 18 -15.65 7.81 -23.17
C THR A 18 -15.45 7.97 -21.67
N LEU A 19 -14.56 8.88 -21.24
CA LEU A 19 -14.42 9.23 -19.82
C LEU A 19 -15.74 9.72 -19.20
N ASP A 20 -16.55 10.49 -19.92
CA ASP A 20 -17.86 10.92 -19.42
C ASP A 20 -18.82 9.76 -19.16
N GLN A 21 -18.83 8.74 -20.02
CA GLN A 21 -19.63 7.53 -19.83
C GLN A 21 -19.11 6.71 -18.63
N LEU A 22 -17.79 6.58 -18.47
CA LEU A 22 -17.19 5.89 -17.32
C LEU A 22 -17.51 6.61 -16.00
N LYS A 23 -17.49 7.95 -16.02
CA LYS A 23 -17.86 8.79 -14.88
C LYS A 23 -19.33 8.61 -14.51
N ALA A 24 -20.22 8.62 -15.51
CA ALA A 24 -21.65 8.39 -15.31
C ALA A 24 -21.93 6.98 -14.72
N ALA A 25 -21.18 5.97 -15.17
CA ALA A 25 -21.26 4.60 -14.67
C ALA A 25 -20.61 4.39 -13.27
N GLY A 26 -19.95 5.42 -12.71
CA GLY A 26 -19.26 5.31 -11.41
C GLY A 26 -17.98 4.46 -11.42
N ILE A 27 -17.43 4.18 -12.60
CA ILE A 27 -16.19 3.39 -12.77
C ILE A 27 -14.95 4.24 -12.45
N ILE A 28 -15.01 5.53 -12.80
CA ILE A 28 -13.95 6.51 -12.52
C ILE A 28 -14.49 7.64 -11.61
N PRO A 29 -13.61 8.41 -10.93
CA PRO A 29 -14.03 9.47 -10.02
C PRO A 29 -14.95 10.52 -10.66
N ARG A 30 -15.96 10.97 -9.89
CA ARG A 30 -16.85 12.07 -10.30
C ARG A 30 -16.14 13.42 -10.18
N LYS A 31 -15.35 13.77 -11.20
CA LYS A 31 -14.70 15.08 -11.33
C LYS A 31 -14.84 15.66 -12.73
N ASN A 32 -14.41 16.91 -12.90
CA ASN A 32 -14.36 17.55 -14.20
C ASN A 32 -13.14 17.03 -14.99
N TYR A 33 -13.41 16.43 -16.15
CA TYR A 33 -12.38 15.94 -17.08
C TYR A 33 -12.11 16.92 -18.23
N SER A 34 -12.74 18.10 -18.23
CA SER A 34 -12.45 19.19 -19.17
C SER A 34 -12.43 18.72 -20.63
N HIS A 35 -11.41 19.09 -21.40
CA HIS A 35 -11.30 18.76 -22.83
C HIS A 35 -11.01 17.28 -23.12
N ILE A 36 -10.62 16.48 -22.12
CA ILE A 36 -10.39 15.04 -22.29
C ILE A 36 -11.64 14.19 -22.03
N ALA A 37 -12.79 14.78 -21.70
CA ALA A 37 -14.01 14.05 -21.37
C ALA A 37 -14.49 13.06 -22.45
N ASN A 38 -14.21 13.37 -23.72
CA ASN A 38 -14.55 12.54 -24.88
C ASN A 38 -13.44 11.53 -25.28
N LYS A 39 -12.31 11.50 -24.57
CA LYS A 39 -11.25 10.52 -24.79
C LYS A 39 -11.74 9.12 -24.42
N LYS A 40 -11.17 8.13 -25.11
CA LYS A 40 -11.58 6.72 -25.07
C LYS A 40 -10.34 5.84 -24.84
N PRO A 41 -9.87 5.72 -23.59
CA PRO A 41 -8.77 4.80 -23.29
C PRO A 41 -9.20 3.37 -23.60
N ASP A 42 -8.27 2.53 -24.10
CA ASP A 42 -8.59 1.15 -24.45
C ASP A 42 -8.89 0.26 -23.23
N GLY A 43 -8.21 0.52 -22.11
CA GLY A 43 -8.44 -0.24 -20.88
C GLY A 43 -8.05 0.47 -19.59
N LEU A 44 -8.63 -0.01 -18.49
CA LEU A 44 -8.35 0.45 -17.12
C LEU A 44 -8.07 -0.73 -16.20
N VAL A 45 -7.02 -0.60 -15.40
CA VAL A 45 -6.74 -1.48 -14.26
C VAL A 45 -7.29 -0.81 -13.00
N ILE A 46 -8.19 -1.49 -12.28
CA ILE A 46 -8.90 -0.94 -11.13
C ILE A 46 -8.70 -1.83 -9.90
N TYR A 47 -8.46 -1.20 -8.76
CA TYR A 47 -8.46 -1.85 -7.44
C TYR A 47 -9.22 -1.00 -6.43
N GLN A 48 -10.20 -1.61 -5.74
CA GLN A 48 -11.02 -0.95 -4.71
C GLN A 48 -11.59 0.41 -5.16
N GLY A 49 -12.13 0.48 -6.38
CA GLY A 49 -12.73 1.70 -6.94
C GLY A 49 -11.74 2.77 -7.39
N ARG A 50 -10.43 2.50 -7.34
CA ARG A 50 -9.38 3.41 -7.80
C ARG A 50 -8.75 2.90 -9.10
N VAL A 51 -8.56 3.79 -10.07
CA VAL A 51 -7.79 3.50 -11.28
C VAL A 51 -6.31 3.46 -10.91
N LYS A 52 -5.66 2.37 -11.27
CA LYS A 52 -4.25 2.09 -10.93
C LYS A 52 -3.35 2.21 -12.14
N ALA A 53 -3.84 1.80 -13.31
CA ALA A 53 -3.20 2.06 -14.59
C ALA A 53 -4.24 2.34 -15.68
N VAL A 54 -3.88 3.20 -16.63
CA VAL A 54 -4.52 3.30 -17.95
C VAL A 54 -3.72 2.47 -18.95
N VAL A 55 -4.41 1.72 -19.79
CA VAL A 55 -3.80 0.86 -20.81
C VAL A 55 -4.25 1.34 -22.18
N GLU A 56 -3.28 1.59 -23.05
CA GLU A 56 -3.48 1.99 -24.45
C GLU A 56 -2.91 0.91 -25.37
N TYR A 57 -3.75 0.35 -26.23
CA TYR A 57 -3.38 -0.66 -27.21
C TYR A 57 -3.06 -0.01 -28.56
N LYS A 58 -1.90 -0.35 -29.12
CA LYS A 58 -1.46 0.10 -30.45
C LYS A 58 -1.19 -1.09 -31.35
N GLN A 59 -1.18 -0.86 -32.66
CA GLN A 59 -0.68 -1.87 -33.58
C GLN A 59 0.85 -1.95 -33.46
N PRO A 60 1.49 -3.12 -33.70
CA PRO A 60 2.95 -3.24 -33.60
C PRO A 60 3.73 -2.21 -34.44
N LYS A 61 3.21 -1.82 -35.61
CA LYS A 61 3.79 -0.78 -36.47
C LYS A 61 3.82 0.60 -35.80
N ASP A 62 2.82 0.90 -34.96
CA ASP A 62 2.66 2.17 -34.25
C ASP A 62 3.51 2.22 -32.97
N LEU A 63 4.31 1.17 -32.71
CA LEU A 63 5.31 1.12 -31.65
C LEU A 63 6.68 0.67 -32.21
N SER A 64 6.90 0.81 -33.52
CA SER A 64 8.10 0.29 -34.18
C SER A 64 9.34 1.16 -33.97
N SER A 65 9.17 2.47 -33.79
CA SER A 65 10.24 3.42 -33.51
C SER A 65 10.03 4.19 -32.21
N GLU A 66 11.10 4.76 -31.65
CA GLU A 66 11.02 5.62 -30.46
C GLU A 66 10.07 6.81 -30.66
N LYS A 67 10.05 7.41 -31.86
CA LYS A 67 9.13 8.48 -32.22
C LYS A 67 7.66 8.04 -32.20
N ASP A 68 7.36 6.82 -32.63
CA ASP A 68 6.00 6.29 -32.59
C ASP A 68 5.56 6.02 -31.15
N VAL A 69 6.48 5.52 -30.32
CA VAL A 69 6.24 5.33 -28.88
C VAL A 69 5.96 6.67 -28.20
N GLU A 70 6.78 7.70 -28.41
CA GLU A 70 6.56 9.05 -27.86
C GLU A 70 5.21 9.63 -28.28
N LYS A 71 4.82 9.43 -29.55
CA LYS A 71 3.51 9.84 -30.06
C LYS A 71 2.38 9.11 -29.35
N ALA A 72 2.50 7.79 -29.16
CA ALA A 72 1.49 7.00 -28.44
C ALA A 72 1.37 7.43 -26.97
N ILE A 73 2.50 7.72 -26.31
CA ILE A 73 2.52 8.27 -24.94
C ILE A 73 1.81 9.62 -24.90
N GLY A 74 2.18 10.55 -25.79
CA GLY A 74 1.60 11.90 -25.82
C GLY A 74 0.09 11.92 -26.08
N GLN A 75 -0.45 10.92 -26.78
CA GLN A 75 -1.88 10.81 -27.04
C GLN A 75 -2.71 10.53 -25.77
N GLU A 76 -2.17 9.76 -24.83
CA GLU A 76 -2.95 9.18 -23.72
C GLU A 76 -2.45 9.61 -22.34
N ILE A 77 -1.27 10.22 -22.24
CA ILE A 77 -0.67 10.63 -20.96
C ILE A 77 -1.57 11.56 -20.15
N GLU A 78 -2.32 12.46 -20.81
CA GLU A 78 -3.20 13.38 -20.11
C GLU A 78 -4.37 12.65 -19.43
N VAL A 79 -4.93 11.65 -20.11
CA VAL A 79 -5.98 10.78 -19.56
C VAL A 79 -5.42 10.00 -18.37
N ALA A 80 -4.26 9.38 -18.54
CA ALA A 80 -3.61 8.62 -17.47
C ALA A 80 -3.32 9.51 -16.26
N LYS A 81 -2.75 10.70 -16.45
CA LYS A 81 -2.44 11.67 -15.40
C LYS A 81 -3.69 12.16 -14.67
N ALA A 82 -4.82 12.27 -15.37
CA ALA A 82 -6.09 12.61 -14.78
C ALA A 82 -6.67 11.46 -13.94
N LEU A 83 -6.30 10.21 -14.16
CA LEU A 83 -6.90 9.05 -13.50
C LEU A 83 -5.99 8.38 -12.46
N CYS A 84 -4.69 8.31 -12.71
CA CYS A 84 -3.74 7.51 -11.94
C CYS A 84 -2.28 7.96 -12.20
N LYS A 85 -1.30 7.13 -11.79
CA LYS A 85 0.14 7.39 -11.98
C LYS A 85 0.76 6.59 -13.13
N ILE A 86 0.10 5.53 -13.61
CA ILE A 86 0.70 4.55 -14.50
C ILE A 86 -0.03 4.56 -15.85
N LEU A 87 0.71 4.78 -16.93
CA LEU A 87 0.25 4.53 -18.30
C LEU A 87 1.03 3.33 -18.86
N ILE A 88 0.31 2.37 -19.44
CA ILE A 88 0.89 1.22 -20.13
C ILE A 88 0.52 1.33 -21.60
N VAL A 89 1.51 1.52 -22.46
CA VAL A 89 1.32 1.50 -23.93
C VAL A 89 1.79 0.16 -24.44
N THR A 90 0.96 -0.59 -25.16
CA THR A 90 1.31 -1.95 -25.59
C THR A 90 0.70 -2.35 -26.92
N ASP A 91 1.36 -3.27 -27.63
CA ASP A 91 0.78 -4.00 -28.78
C ASP A 91 0.37 -5.44 -28.43
N GLY A 92 0.43 -5.81 -27.13
CA GLY A 92 0.21 -7.17 -26.63
C GLY A 92 1.45 -8.08 -26.67
N SER A 93 2.49 -7.75 -27.42
CA SER A 93 3.77 -8.47 -27.46
C SER A 93 4.93 -7.69 -26.83
N LYS A 94 4.81 -6.37 -26.83
CA LYS A 94 5.74 -5.40 -26.26
C LYS A 94 4.94 -4.35 -25.50
N SER A 95 5.50 -3.89 -24.38
CA SER A 95 4.87 -2.86 -23.55
C SER A 95 5.88 -1.85 -23.05
N PHE A 96 5.41 -0.62 -22.90
CA PHE A 96 6.14 0.51 -22.34
C PHE A 96 5.38 1.01 -21.12
N TRP A 97 6.08 1.04 -19.98
CA TRP A 97 5.53 1.48 -18.71
C TRP A 97 5.95 2.92 -18.45
N ILE A 98 4.98 3.80 -18.31
CA ILE A 98 5.18 5.24 -18.27
C ILE A 98 4.64 5.81 -16.97
N ASN A 99 5.43 6.66 -16.34
CA ASN A 99 4.98 7.47 -15.23
C ASN A 99 4.12 8.60 -15.78
N ALA A 100 2.79 8.47 -15.68
CA ALA A 100 1.85 9.43 -16.23
C ALA A 100 1.99 10.83 -15.62
N LEU A 101 2.64 10.97 -14.45
CA LEU A 101 2.80 12.24 -13.78
C LEU A 101 3.81 13.16 -14.48
N ASN A 102 4.84 12.60 -15.12
CA ASN A 102 5.94 13.33 -15.77
C ASN A 102 6.26 12.87 -17.21
N GLY A 103 5.71 11.74 -17.67
CA GLY A 103 5.88 11.20 -19.02
C GLY A 103 7.14 10.38 -19.25
N GLU A 104 7.94 10.15 -18.21
CA GLU A 104 9.15 9.33 -18.32
C GLU A 104 8.83 7.84 -18.29
N ARG A 105 9.72 7.05 -18.92
CA ARG A 105 9.68 5.59 -18.82
C ARG A 105 10.07 5.14 -17.42
N ILE A 106 9.30 4.20 -16.90
CA ILE A 106 9.53 3.63 -15.58
C ILE A 106 10.74 2.69 -15.65
N LYS A 107 11.64 2.83 -14.68
CA LYS A 107 12.86 2.04 -14.57
C LYS A 107 12.78 1.05 -13.41
N ASP A 108 13.42 -0.10 -13.53
CA ASP A 108 13.62 -1.05 -12.44
C ASP A 108 14.67 -0.53 -11.43
N GLY A 109 14.87 -1.29 -10.34
CA GLY A 109 15.85 -0.96 -9.31
C GLY A 109 17.32 -0.99 -9.77
N LYS A 110 17.60 -1.45 -10.99
CA LYS A 110 18.91 -1.46 -11.66
C LYS A 110 19.05 -0.32 -12.67
N GLY A 111 18.00 0.48 -12.89
CA GLY A 111 17.98 1.58 -13.84
C GLY A 111 17.58 1.20 -15.27
N ASN A 112 17.19 -0.06 -15.53
CA ASN A 112 16.72 -0.48 -16.85
C ASN A 112 15.24 -0.16 -17.02
N GLU A 113 14.77 0.12 -18.24
CA GLU A 113 13.34 0.30 -18.49
C GLU A 113 12.55 -0.98 -18.19
N VAL A 114 11.39 -0.81 -17.55
CA VAL A 114 10.45 -1.91 -17.32
C VAL A 114 9.82 -2.31 -18.66
N ARG A 115 10.02 -3.56 -19.06
CA ARG A 115 9.55 -4.13 -20.35
C ARG A 115 8.60 -5.32 -20.19
N ALA A 116 8.07 -5.53 -18.99
CA ALA A 116 7.10 -6.58 -18.73
C ALA A 116 5.90 -6.43 -19.67
N VAL A 117 5.55 -7.49 -20.40
CA VAL A 117 4.49 -7.45 -21.39
C VAL A 117 3.13 -7.49 -20.68
N PHE A 118 2.31 -6.47 -20.92
CA PHE A 118 0.93 -6.43 -20.47
C PHE A 118 0.02 -7.03 -21.53
N HIS A 119 -0.48 -8.24 -21.29
CA HIS A 119 -1.50 -8.87 -22.12
C HIS A 119 -2.63 -9.42 -21.25
N HIS A 120 -3.81 -8.80 -21.33
CA HIS A 120 -4.94 -9.12 -20.47
C HIS A 120 -5.44 -10.58 -20.57
N LEU A 121 -5.27 -11.23 -21.74
CA LEU A 121 -5.61 -12.66 -21.92
C LEU A 121 -4.52 -13.64 -21.43
N GLN A 122 -3.32 -13.19 -21.07
CA GLN A 122 -2.23 -14.08 -20.64
C GLN A 122 -2.24 -14.26 -19.11
N VAL A 123 -3.15 -15.12 -18.65
CA VAL A 123 -3.38 -15.39 -17.22
C VAL A 123 -2.13 -15.91 -16.50
N GLN A 124 -1.22 -16.60 -17.20
CA GLN A 124 -0.01 -17.19 -16.59
C GLN A 124 0.93 -16.17 -15.95
N HIS A 125 0.86 -14.89 -16.35
CA HIS A 125 1.72 -13.82 -15.81
C HIS A 125 0.99 -12.88 -14.85
N ALA A 126 -0.24 -13.19 -14.44
CA ALA A 126 -1.08 -12.29 -13.64
C ALA A 126 -0.42 -11.89 -12.31
N ALA A 127 0.24 -12.81 -11.60
CA ALA A 127 0.92 -12.53 -10.34
C ALA A 127 2.14 -11.60 -10.49
N ALA A 128 2.92 -11.78 -11.57
CA ALA A 128 4.08 -10.92 -11.84
C ALA A 128 3.65 -9.50 -12.21
N ILE A 129 2.59 -9.36 -13.02
CA ILE A 129 2.01 -8.06 -13.36
C ILE A 129 1.37 -7.40 -12.14
N GLU A 130 0.71 -8.17 -11.26
CA GLU A 130 0.17 -7.68 -9.99
C GLU A 130 1.27 -7.10 -9.09
N SER A 131 2.36 -7.84 -8.86
CA SER A 131 3.50 -7.36 -8.06
C SER A 131 4.11 -6.10 -8.67
N LEU A 132 4.30 -6.10 -9.99
CA LEU A 132 4.86 -4.95 -10.69
C LEU A 132 3.98 -3.71 -10.58
N LEU A 133 2.66 -3.85 -10.69
CA LEU A 133 1.71 -2.74 -10.50
C LEU A 133 1.82 -2.16 -9.08
N ASP A 134 1.92 -3.02 -8.06
CA ASP A 134 2.09 -2.62 -6.67
C ASP A 134 3.41 -1.86 -6.46
N GLU A 135 4.52 -2.43 -6.94
CA GLU A 135 5.87 -1.88 -6.81
C GLU A 135 5.98 -0.52 -7.50
N VAL A 136 5.45 -0.40 -8.72
CA VAL A 136 5.43 0.84 -9.48
C VAL A 136 4.58 1.89 -8.77
N ASP A 137 3.33 1.58 -8.40
CA ASP A 137 2.41 2.55 -7.76
C ASP A 137 2.97 3.08 -6.43
N ALA A 138 3.68 2.24 -5.68
CA ALA A 138 4.34 2.60 -4.42
C ALA A 138 5.62 3.43 -4.63
N SER A 139 6.30 3.30 -5.77
CA SER A 139 7.63 3.87 -5.98
C SER A 139 7.62 5.22 -6.69
N ILE A 140 6.77 5.38 -7.70
CA ILE A 140 6.83 6.53 -8.60
C ILE A 140 6.13 7.76 -8.02
N SER A 141 6.64 8.93 -8.41
CA SER A 141 6.12 10.24 -8.01
C SER A 141 6.24 11.23 -9.17
N LYS A 142 5.88 12.50 -8.96
CA LYS A 142 6.07 13.55 -9.97
C LYS A 142 7.54 13.77 -10.37
N THR A 143 8.49 13.38 -9.52
CA THR A 143 9.93 13.61 -9.68
C THR A 143 10.76 12.32 -9.75
N GLN A 144 10.13 11.16 -9.59
CA GLN A 144 10.82 9.88 -9.55
C GLN A 144 10.09 8.84 -10.40
N SER A 145 10.81 8.24 -11.34
CA SER A 145 10.27 7.24 -12.29
C SER A 145 10.95 5.87 -12.14
N ALA A 146 11.80 5.67 -11.12
CA ALA A 146 12.37 4.37 -10.82
C ALA A 146 11.55 3.62 -9.76
N ILE A 147 11.39 2.31 -9.94
CA ILE A 147 10.96 1.38 -8.90
C ILE A 147 12.01 1.43 -7.80
N ARG A 148 11.58 1.75 -6.58
CA ARG A 148 12.44 1.71 -5.42
C ARG A 148 12.82 0.27 -5.20
N ASN A 149 14.10 0.01 -4.99
CA ASN A 149 14.49 -1.28 -4.41
C ASN A 149 13.68 -1.44 -3.12
N ALA A 150 12.90 -2.52 -3.03
CA ALA A 150 12.31 -2.93 -1.77
C ALA A 150 13.48 -3.13 -0.81
N HIS A 151 13.77 -2.13 0.00
CA HIS A 151 14.68 -2.31 1.11
C HIS A 151 13.96 -3.30 2.02
N LEU A 152 14.37 -4.56 1.96
CA LEU A 152 14.20 -5.49 3.06
C LEU A 152 14.86 -4.82 4.27
N ILE A 153 14.06 -4.08 5.02
CA ILE A 153 14.47 -3.56 6.31
C ILE A 153 14.51 -4.80 7.19
N ASP A 154 15.71 -5.30 7.46
CA ASP A 154 15.90 -6.33 8.47
C ASP A 154 15.38 -5.77 9.81
N PRO A 155 14.29 -6.32 10.37
CA PRO A 155 13.76 -5.84 11.64
C PRO A 155 14.60 -6.33 12.83
N THR A 156 15.53 -7.27 12.62
CA THR A 156 16.32 -7.91 13.69
C THR A 156 17.07 -6.91 14.57
N PRO A 157 17.74 -5.86 14.04
CA PRO A 157 18.43 -4.89 14.89
C PRO A 157 17.46 -4.09 15.78
N LEU A 158 16.29 -3.71 15.24
CA LEU A 158 15.26 -3.00 15.99
C LEU A 158 14.66 -3.90 17.08
N ALA A 159 14.25 -5.11 16.72
CA ALA A 159 13.71 -6.09 17.65
C ALA A 159 14.73 -6.40 18.77
N THR A 160 16.02 -6.55 18.41
CA THR A 160 17.12 -6.82 19.35
C THR A 160 17.28 -5.69 20.36
N ARG A 161 17.33 -4.45 19.89
CA ARG A 161 17.41 -3.27 20.76
C ARG A 161 16.20 -3.17 21.68
N LEU A 162 14.99 -3.35 21.13
CA LEU A 162 13.75 -3.17 21.89
C LEU A 162 13.62 -4.18 23.03
N TRP A 163 13.86 -5.48 22.78
CA TRP A 163 13.77 -6.48 23.86
C TRP A 163 14.86 -6.28 24.91
N GLN A 164 16.07 -5.86 24.51
CA GLN A 164 17.17 -5.54 25.44
C GLN A 164 16.83 -4.32 26.31
N THR A 165 16.28 -3.25 25.73
CA THR A 165 15.83 -2.06 26.48
C THR A 165 14.78 -2.44 27.53
N ILE A 166 13.77 -3.20 27.13
CA ILE A 166 12.73 -3.67 28.05
C ILE A 166 13.33 -4.56 29.15
N TRP A 167 14.27 -5.45 28.81
CA TRP A 167 14.92 -6.32 29.77
C TRP A 167 15.72 -5.54 30.82
N VAL A 168 16.60 -4.64 30.38
CA VAL A 168 17.41 -3.78 31.25
C VAL A 168 16.51 -2.95 32.18
N ALA A 169 15.40 -2.45 31.65
CA ALA A 169 14.54 -1.55 32.39
C ALA A 169 13.59 -2.25 33.38
N THR A 170 13.20 -3.50 33.10
CA THR A 170 12.16 -4.19 33.89
C THR A 170 12.69 -5.36 34.73
N GLY A 171 13.87 -5.89 34.41
CA GLY A 171 14.43 -7.10 35.04
C GLY A 171 13.60 -8.37 34.80
N LYS A 172 12.59 -8.34 33.90
CA LYS A 172 11.70 -9.47 33.62
C LYS A 172 12.40 -10.53 32.76
N SER A 173 11.85 -11.75 32.72
CA SER A 173 12.43 -12.81 31.89
C SER A 173 12.42 -12.43 30.40
N PRO A 174 13.39 -12.93 29.60
CA PRO A 174 13.44 -12.65 28.16
C PRO A 174 12.14 -13.03 27.42
N VAL A 175 11.48 -14.11 27.84
CA VAL A 175 10.19 -14.56 27.29
C VAL A 175 9.11 -13.50 27.51
N LYS A 176 9.00 -12.92 28.71
CA LYS A 176 8.03 -11.84 29.00
C LYS A 176 8.36 -10.56 28.21
N CYS A 177 9.64 -10.25 28.04
CA CYS A 177 10.06 -9.11 27.21
C CYS A 177 9.66 -9.32 25.74
N LEU A 178 9.88 -10.52 25.20
CA LEU A 178 9.51 -10.88 23.83
C LEU A 178 8.00 -10.74 23.59
N TYR A 179 7.14 -11.17 24.52
CA TYR A 179 5.69 -11.01 24.36
C TYR A 179 5.25 -9.55 24.25
N ASN A 180 5.90 -8.63 24.98
CA ASN A 180 5.60 -7.20 24.86
C ASN A 180 6.15 -6.60 23.57
N VAL A 181 7.30 -7.08 23.07
CA VAL A 181 7.80 -6.69 21.74
C VAL A 181 6.82 -7.10 20.66
N VAL A 182 6.37 -8.36 20.67
CA VAL A 182 5.39 -8.88 19.72
C VAL A 182 4.09 -8.08 19.79
N GLU A 183 3.63 -7.74 21.00
CA GLU A 183 2.46 -6.89 21.21
C GLU A 183 2.61 -5.50 20.57
N LEU A 184 3.74 -4.82 20.76
CA LEU A 184 4.00 -3.52 20.10
C LEU A 184 4.00 -3.65 18.58
N PHE A 185 4.59 -4.72 18.05
CA PHE A 185 4.59 -4.99 16.62
C PHE A 185 3.16 -5.20 16.08
N ILE A 186 2.33 -5.98 16.76
CA ILE A 186 0.93 -6.20 16.40
C ILE A 186 0.15 -4.88 16.47
N PHE A 187 0.32 -4.11 17.54
CA PHE A 187 -0.34 -2.82 17.70
C PHE A 187 0.02 -1.85 16.57
N LYS A 188 1.32 -1.72 16.26
CA LYS A 188 1.79 -0.86 15.16
C LYS A 188 1.28 -1.36 13.80
N PHE A 189 1.34 -2.67 13.56
CA PHE A 189 0.92 -3.28 12.31
C PHE A 189 -0.58 -3.05 12.04
N LEU A 190 -1.44 -3.29 13.04
CA LEU A 190 -2.88 -3.06 12.93
C LEU A 190 -3.21 -1.56 12.74
N SER A 191 -2.42 -0.68 13.34
CA SER A 191 -2.55 0.77 13.14
C SER A 191 -2.20 1.17 11.70
N ASP A 192 -1.11 0.64 11.15
CA ASP A 192 -0.65 0.96 9.78
C ASP A 192 -1.60 0.44 8.70
N LEU A 193 -2.23 -0.70 8.95
CA LEU A 193 -3.28 -1.24 8.06
C LEU A 193 -4.60 -0.46 8.14
N GLY A 194 -4.75 0.48 9.08
CA GLY A 194 -6.00 1.21 9.31
C GLY A 194 -7.11 0.34 9.92
N VAL A 195 -6.75 -0.78 10.55
CA VAL A 195 -7.70 -1.66 11.26
C VAL A 195 -8.15 -1.03 12.59
N LEU A 196 -7.23 -0.31 13.25
CA LEU A 196 -7.54 0.51 14.41
C LEU A 196 -7.93 1.92 13.96
N ALA A 197 -8.96 2.48 14.58
CA ALA A 197 -9.37 3.86 14.33
C ALA A 197 -8.29 4.85 14.78
N GLU A 198 -8.21 6.01 14.13
CA GLU A 198 -7.14 7.00 14.34
C GLU A 198 -7.01 7.45 15.80
N ASP A 199 -8.13 7.52 16.54
CA ASP A 199 -8.20 7.94 17.95
C ASP A 199 -7.65 6.91 18.95
N ILE A 200 -7.40 5.67 18.50
CA ILE A 200 -6.83 4.58 19.30
C ILE A 200 -5.63 3.90 18.62
N ALA A 201 -5.17 4.43 17.48
CA ALA A 201 -4.05 3.92 16.71
C ALA A 201 -2.70 4.38 17.29
N PHE A 202 -1.61 3.71 16.88
CA PHE A 202 -0.26 3.93 17.38
C PHE A 202 0.17 5.41 17.45
N ASN A 203 -0.08 6.18 16.40
CA ASN A 203 0.33 7.59 16.36
C ASN A 203 -0.31 8.41 17.48
N ARG A 204 -1.58 8.13 17.82
CA ARG A 204 -2.28 8.82 18.90
C ARG A 204 -1.66 8.53 20.27
N ILE A 205 -1.27 7.28 20.52
CA ILE A 205 -0.65 6.86 21.78
C ILE A 205 0.78 7.42 21.85
N TYR A 206 1.51 7.42 20.73
CA TYR A 206 2.82 8.02 20.62
C TYR A 206 2.78 9.53 20.93
N GLU A 207 1.85 10.29 20.34
CA GLU A 207 1.66 11.72 20.62
C GLU A 207 1.33 11.99 22.09
N LYS A 208 0.47 11.17 22.70
CA LYS A 208 0.19 11.23 24.14
C LYS A 208 1.46 11.00 24.97
N GLY A 209 2.27 10.00 24.59
CA GLY A 209 3.51 9.64 25.29
C GLY A 209 4.54 10.77 25.32
N LEU A 210 4.58 11.61 24.28
CA LEU A 210 5.43 12.81 24.25
C LEU A 210 5.06 13.85 25.31
N SER A 211 3.79 13.87 25.74
CA SER A 211 3.26 14.86 26.69
C SER A 211 3.13 14.28 28.11
N ASN A 212 2.51 13.11 28.22
CA ASN A 212 2.26 12.41 29.47
C ASN A 212 2.33 10.88 29.23
N PRO A 213 3.47 10.25 29.55
CA PRO A 213 3.68 8.81 29.38
C PRO A 213 2.71 7.94 30.19
N GLU A 214 2.29 8.39 31.38
CA GLU A 214 1.35 7.66 32.24
C GLU A 214 -0.05 7.65 31.59
N ASP A 215 -0.53 8.81 31.15
CA ASP A 215 -1.79 8.94 30.40
C ASP A 215 -1.76 8.12 29.10
N ALA A 216 -0.63 8.10 28.41
CA ALA A 216 -0.46 7.32 27.19
C ALA A 216 -0.60 5.81 27.44
N LEU A 217 0.02 5.31 28.51
CA LEU A 217 -0.04 3.91 28.91
C LEU A 217 -1.45 3.53 29.39
N GLU A 218 -2.10 4.37 30.20
CA GLU A 218 -3.50 4.19 30.58
C GLU A 218 -4.42 4.14 29.38
N PHE A 219 -4.25 5.09 28.46
CA PHE A 219 -5.09 5.18 27.28
C PHE A 219 -4.89 3.96 26.38
N TYR A 220 -3.65 3.50 26.19
CA TYR A 220 -3.34 2.30 25.45
C TYR A 220 -4.04 1.06 26.06
N ALA A 221 -3.90 0.84 27.37
CA ALA A 221 -4.47 -0.31 28.05
C ALA A 221 -6.01 -0.32 27.96
N LYS A 222 -6.65 0.82 28.20
CA LYS A 222 -8.12 0.94 28.27
C LYS A 222 -8.80 0.96 26.89
N ASN A 223 -8.14 1.46 25.86
CA ASN A 223 -8.78 1.71 24.56
C ASN A 223 -8.17 0.84 23.45
N SER A 224 -6.87 0.98 23.19
CA SER A 224 -6.22 0.29 22.07
C SER A 224 -6.14 -1.22 22.31
N ARG A 225 -5.65 -1.64 23.49
CA ARG A 225 -5.48 -3.05 23.84
C ARG A 225 -6.82 -3.77 23.93
N ASP A 226 -7.81 -3.19 24.59
CA ASP A 226 -9.19 -3.73 24.64
C ASP A 226 -9.79 -3.88 23.23
N ARG A 227 -9.60 -2.89 22.35
CA ARG A 227 -10.06 -3.01 20.95
C ARG A 227 -9.39 -4.16 20.21
N ILE A 228 -8.10 -4.40 20.43
CA ILE A 228 -7.38 -5.52 19.81
C ILE A 228 -7.98 -6.85 20.27
N TYR A 229 -8.27 -7.04 21.56
CA TYR A 229 -8.93 -8.25 22.06
C TYR A 229 -10.34 -8.44 21.49
N ARG A 230 -11.10 -7.36 21.28
CA ARG A 230 -12.42 -7.46 20.64
C ARG A 230 -12.35 -7.86 19.17
N LEU A 231 -11.30 -7.45 18.46
CA LEU A 231 -11.05 -7.86 17.07
C LEU A 231 -10.55 -9.30 16.99
N PHE A 232 -9.80 -9.75 17.99
CA PHE A 232 -9.17 -11.06 18.07
C PHE A 232 -9.48 -11.70 19.43
N PRO A 233 -10.71 -12.22 19.62
CA PRO A 233 -11.12 -12.80 20.89
C PRO A 233 -10.31 -14.05 21.23
N HIS A 234 -10.32 -14.42 22.50
CA HIS A 234 -9.63 -15.61 23.01
C HIS A 234 -10.06 -16.87 22.25
N ALA A 235 -9.09 -17.70 21.92
CA ALA A 235 -9.36 -19.04 21.43
C ALA A 235 -9.95 -19.92 22.56
N PRO A 236 -10.66 -21.02 22.22
CA PRO A 236 -11.22 -21.93 23.22
C PRO A 236 -10.19 -22.53 24.19
N ASP A 237 -8.92 -22.59 23.78
CA ASP A 237 -7.79 -23.06 24.60
C ASP A 237 -7.16 -21.96 25.48
N GLY A 238 -7.74 -20.75 25.47
CA GLY A 238 -7.27 -19.58 26.22
C GLY A 238 -6.19 -18.76 25.51
N THR A 239 -5.72 -19.18 24.34
CA THR A 239 -4.68 -18.45 23.59
C THR A 239 -5.19 -17.11 23.08
N THR A 240 -4.33 -16.09 23.09
CA THR A 240 -4.64 -14.75 22.61
C THR A 240 -3.58 -14.21 21.66
N ILE A 241 -3.94 -13.17 20.89
CA ILE A 241 -3.04 -12.51 19.96
C ILE A 241 -1.95 -11.68 20.65
N ILE A 242 -2.19 -11.19 21.88
CA ILE A 242 -1.23 -10.38 22.65
C ILE A 242 -1.16 -10.87 24.09
N ASN A 243 0.03 -11.23 24.57
CA ASN A 243 0.22 -11.79 25.92
C ASN A 243 1.26 -11.00 26.73
N GLY A 244 1.54 -9.74 26.35
CA GLY A 244 2.47 -8.90 27.08
C GLY A 244 1.93 -8.54 28.47
N THR A 245 2.78 -8.70 29.48
CA THR A 245 2.47 -8.43 30.90
C THR A 245 3.37 -7.33 31.49
N ILE A 246 4.00 -6.50 30.65
CA ILE A 246 4.85 -5.40 31.13
C ILE A 246 4.03 -4.13 31.16
N PHE A 247 3.28 -3.82 30.10
CA PHE A 247 2.44 -2.64 30.03
C PHE A 247 1.17 -2.71 30.88
N VAL A 248 0.74 -3.92 31.23
CA VAL A 248 -0.45 -4.13 32.06
C VAL A 248 -0.17 -5.05 33.24
N THR A 249 -0.94 -4.89 34.32
CA THR A 249 -0.97 -5.77 35.48
C THR A 249 -1.71 -7.08 35.15
N GLU A 250 -1.75 -8.01 36.11
CA GLU A 250 -2.51 -9.27 35.97
C GLU A 250 -4.01 -9.03 35.79
N ASP A 251 -4.53 -7.93 36.33
CA ASP A 251 -5.93 -7.50 36.18
C ASP A 251 -6.20 -6.79 34.84
N GLY A 252 -5.19 -6.62 33.99
CA GLY A 252 -5.30 -5.92 32.70
C GLY A 252 -5.23 -4.39 32.79
N GLU A 253 -5.06 -3.85 33.99
CA GLU A 253 -4.89 -2.40 34.21
C GLU A 253 -3.51 -1.92 33.80
N ALA A 254 -3.39 -0.64 33.45
CA ALA A 254 -2.11 -0.04 33.07
C ALA A 254 -1.08 -0.14 34.20
N ASN A 255 0.11 -0.67 33.88
CA ASN A 255 1.21 -0.75 34.83
C ASN A 255 2.03 0.54 34.80
N ILE A 256 1.55 1.58 35.51
CA ILE A 256 2.14 2.93 35.50
C ILE A 256 3.62 2.96 35.87
N THR A 257 4.12 2.00 36.65
CA THR A 257 5.55 1.88 36.94
C THR A 257 6.42 1.68 35.69
N GLN A 258 5.81 1.28 34.57
CA GLN A 258 6.43 1.06 33.26
C GLN A 258 6.15 2.20 32.27
N ALA A 259 5.48 3.27 32.69
CA ALA A 259 5.17 4.42 31.83
C ALA A 259 6.43 5.09 31.28
N PHE A 260 7.58 4.97 31.96
CA PHE A 260 8.84 5.48 31.43
C PHE A 260 9.26 4.81 30.10
N LEU A 261 8.75 3.61 29.77
CA LEU A 261 8.96 2.97 28.45
C LEU A 261 8.25 3.71 27.31
N PHE A 262 7.33 4.61 27.64
CA PHE A 262 6.63 5.50 26.70
C PHE A 262 7.32 6.87 26.62
N GLN A 263 8.41 7.06 27.38
CA GLN A 263 9.31 8.19 27.21
C GLN A 263 10.28 7.93 26.05
N LYS A 264 10.84 9.01 25.55
CA LYS A 264 11.65 9.05 24.33
C LYS A 264 13.00 8.34 24.49
#